data_AF-A0A9W7L8A0-F1
#
_entry.id   AF-A0A9W7L8A0-F1
#
_cell.length_a   1.000
_cell.length_b   1.000
_cell.length_c   1.000
_cell.angle_alpha   90.00
_cell.angle_beta   90.00
_cell.angle_gamma   90.00
#
_symmetry.space_group_name_H-M   'P 1'
#
loop_
_entity.id
_entity.type
_entity.pdbx_description
1 polymer ?
#
loop_
_entity_poly.entity_id
_entity_poly.type
_entity_poly.pdbx_seq_one_letter_code
_entity_poly.pdbx_strand_id
1 'polypeptide(L)'
;MLGLLVTVIALLLLPPTAIHRSFSSPLSDGGSAVSANTVEWDSDLGAQEIQTITSSVYLGPNEVQTVQTHAGDVDEVQTVTTGTTEIREIQSITVHPKAGLTSMDSTWSFALSLDTVDSLQYSAQIAGDAAGSSADAAYVAGGKSARLTVDKIIGFMSNVDAGVEVSDRIDNGSGSFSWLVTFPASMGNVPQMTYYMSDVPITISTVQDGNELGGSYRLEFRGETTGDIAHNAMPAEVKSQLESLSTVGTVEVTREDSVAYQETYKWHITFTSNVNNGNINQIVTHHAGLTGSNTLQTPTHSATPDTIHDGNTISGTFSLTYDDSGTPLDIDNIPFDATPAAFSAALTAADAARFPAGTVNVDRTSGADYENGFTWTISFLADHPNTHAGDVPLFSMKAAPTVTHTTHPVTNEDTKSEVTVTETRTGTTKEVKTITVTPLTTPVAADSTFQLTYNGLQTGAIEMYPAPAGCTGSSCCSGANREKQTITTSTADTTAVGGDYTVSTLTTFALSYGGETTVDIYAHDQGSGGCAAQATAIENALEGLSV
;
A
#
# COMPACT_ATOMS: atom_id res chain seq x y z
N MET A 1 21.75 -39.88 82.71
CA MET A 1 21.21 -40.27 81.39
C MET A 1 19.71 -39.98 81.46
N LEU A 2 19.23 -39.03 80.66
CA LEU A 2 17.92 -38.39 80.80
C LEU A 2 16.78 -39.42 80.77
N GLY A 3 16.08 -39.57 81.90
CA GLY A 3 14.80 -40.26 81.97
C GLY A 3 13.69 -39.32 81.50
N LEU A 4 13.01 -39.73 80.43
CA LEU A 4 11.83 -39.10 79.86
C LEU A 4 10.72 -38.98 80.94
N LEU A 5 10.38 -37.76 81.34
CA LEU A 5 9.21 -37.48 82.19
C LEU A 5 7.96 -37.41 81.31
N VAL A 6 7.13 -38.46 81.37
CA VAL A 6 5.75 -38.40 80.84
C VAL A 6 4.84 -38.02 82.00
N THR A 7 4.50 -36.74 82.10
CA THR A 7 3.46 -36.25 83.01
C THR A 7 2.20 -36.01 82.21
N VAL A 8 1.11 -36.69 82.54
CA VAL A 8 -0.20 -36.47 81.91
C VAL A 8 -0.80 -35.18 82.48
N ILE A 9 -1.02 -34.19 81.62
CA ILE A 9 -1.70 -32.93 81.98
C ILE A 9 -3.16 -33.05 81.56
N ALA A 10 -4.09 -32.91 82.52
CA ALA A 10 -5.51 -32.76 82.24
C ALA A 10 -5.91 -31.29 82.42
N LEU A 11 -6.47 -30.67 81.38
CA LEU A 11 -7.08 -29.34 81.44
C LEU A 11 -8.60 -29.49 81.35
N LEU A 12 -9.33 -28.99 82.35
CA LEU A 12 -10.78 -28.89 82.32
C LEU A 12 -11.19 -27.43 82.44
N LEU A 13 -11.99 -26.94 81.49
CA LEU A 13 -12.54 -25.59 81.49
C LEU A 13 -13.66 -25.46 82.53
N LEU A 14 -13.55 -24.47 83.41
CA LEU A 14 -14.64 -23.97 84.25
C LEU A 14 -14.86 -22.47 83.93
N PRO A 15 -16.09 -21.95 84.03
CA PRO A 15 -16.43 -20.59 83.58
C PRO A 15 -15.89 -19.48 84.51
N PRO A 16 -15.82 -18.22 84.05
CA PRO A 16 -15.11 -17.73 82.87
C PRO A 16 -13.75 -17.07 83.23
N THR A 17 -13.22 -17.24 84.44
CA THR A 17 -11.98 -16.56 84.88
C THR A 17 -10.98 -17.46 85.62
N ALA A 18 -11.16 -18.79 85.65
CA ALA A 18 -10.22 -19.69 86.32
C ALA A 18 -10.02 -21.00 85.55
N ILE A 19 -8.75 -21.41 85.42
CA ILE A 19 -8.35 -22.74 84.94
C ILE A 19 -7.88 -23.54 86.16
N HIS A 20 -8.51 -24.69 86.43
CA HIS A 20 -8.06 -25.59 87.49
C HIS A 20 -6.92 -26.48 86.96
N ARG A 21 -5.73 -26.38 87.58
CA ARG A 21 -4.57 -27.22 87.25
C ARG A 21 -4.40 -28.32 88.31
N SER A 22 -4.24 -29.57 87.90
CA SER A 22 -3.81 -30.65 88.80
C SER A 22 -2.57 -31.35 88.26
N PHE A 23 -1.52 -31.44 89.06
CA PHE A 23 -0.33 -32.24 88.77
C PHE A 23 -0.42 -33.56 89.53
N SER A 24 -0.15 -34.68 88.86
CA SER A 24 0.14 -35.93 89.55
C SER A 24 1.59 -35.89 90.05
N SER A 25 1.85 -36.37 91.26
CA SER A 25 3.21 -36.44 91.81
C SER A 25 4.07 -37.36 90.92
N PRO A 26 5.30 -36.94 90.55
CA PRO A 26 6.18 -37.80 89.74
C PRO A 26 6.54 -39.08 90.50
N LEU A 27 6.69 -40.19 89.76
CA LEU A 27 6.91 -41.55 90.28
C LEU A 27 8.27 -41.78 90.98
N SER A 28 9.12 -40.76 91.12
CA SER A 28 10.39 -40.84 91.84
C SER A 28 10.73 -39.48 92.49
N ASP A 29 11.06 -39.51 93.77
CA ASP A 29 11.34 -38.38 94.67
C ASP A 29 12.84 -38.02 94.76
N GLY A 30 13.66 -38.52 93.83
CA GLY A 30 15.13 -38.33 93.82
C GLY A 30 15.64 -36.98 93.27
N GLY A 31 14.81 -35.93 93.24
CA GLY A 31 15.18 -34.60 92.74
C GLY A 31 14.47 -33.46 93.48
N SER A 32 15.02 -32.25 93.41
CA SER A 32 14.45 -31.06 94.06
C SER A 32 13.01 -30.78 93.63
N ALA A 33 12.16 -30.38 94.57
CA ALA A 33 10.76 -30.05 94.32
C ALA A 33 10.62 -28.98 93.21
N VAL A 34 9.68 -29.21 92.28
CA VAL A 34 9.29 -28.21 91.28
C VAL A 34 8.64 -27.03 92.00
N SER A 35 9.38 -25.93 92.16
CA SER A 35 8.95 -24.76 92.95
C SER A 35 8.16 -23.72 92.14
N ALA A 36 8.22 -23.78 90.80
CA ALA A 36 7.44 -22.93 89.90
C ALA A 36 7.32 -23.59 88.51
N ASN A 37 6.18 -23.37 87.84
CA ASN A 37 5.95 -23.70 86.43
C ASN A 37 5.33 -22.46 85.76
N THR A 38 5.89 -22.01 84.64
CA THR A 38 5.31 -20.93 83.84
C THR A 38 4.40 -21.53 82.78
N VAL A 39 3.18 -21.00 82.67
CA VAL A 39 2.29 -21.30 81.54
C VAL A 39 1.99 -19.98 80.85
N GLU A 40 2.49 -19.87 79.63
CA GLU A 40 2.25 -18.73 78.74
C GLU A 40 1.08 -19.12 77.84
N TRP A 41 0.08 -18.25 77.74
CA TRP A 41 -0.94 -18.32 76.69
C TRP A 41 -0.77 -17.08 75.82
N ASP A 42 -0.95 -17.27 74.52
CA ASP A 42 -1.03 -16.17 73.59
C ASP A 42 -2.35 -15.41 73.84
N SER A 43 -2.27 -14.10 74.10
CA SER A 43 -3.43 -13.24 74.30
C SER A 43 -3.79 -12.43 73.06
N ASP A 44 -3.08 -12.64 71.94
CA ASP A 44 -3.38 -11.93 70.71
C ASP A 44 -4.62 -12.55 70.06
N LEU A 45 -5.75 -11.84 70.19
CA LEU A 45 -6.94 -12.14 69.41
C LEU A 45 -6.59 -11.72 67.98
N GLY A 46 -6.13 -12.69 67.16
CA GLY A 46 -5.79 -12.46 65.76
C GLY A 46 -6.78 -11.49 65.11
N ALA A 47 -6.24 -10.41 64.53
CA ALA A 47 -7.04 -9.34 63.96
C ALA A 47 -7.94 -9.91 62.85
N GLN A 48 -9.21 -9.47 62.80
CA GLN A 48 -10.08 -9.75 61.66
C GLN A 48 -9.45 -9.18 60.38
N GLU A 49 -9.07 -10.05 59.46
CA GLU A 49 -8.63 -9.65 58.12
C GLU A 49 -9.84 -9.22 57.30
N ILE A 50 -9.87 -7.94 56.90
CA ILE A 50 -10.71 -7.49 55.79
C ILE A 50 -9.95 -7.87 54.51
N GLN A 51 -10.22 -9.06 53.97
CA GLN A 51 -9.69 -9.44 52.66
C GLN A 51 -10.47 -8.72 51.56
N THR A 52 -9.77 -7.84 50.85
CA THR A 52 -10.28 -7.23 49.61
C THR A 52 -9.71 -8.03 48.44
N ILE A 53 -10.54 -8.87 47.81
CA ILE A 53 -10.17 -9.59 46.60
C ILE A 53 -10.44 -8.68 45.40
N THR A 54 -9.38 -8.18 44.78
CA THR A 54 -9.47 -7.44 43.52
C THR A 54 -8.93 -8.32 42.39
N SER A 55 -9.80 -8.83 41.54
CA SER A 55 -9.39 -9.46 40.28
C SER A 55 -9.46 -8.42 39.16
N SER A 56 -8.33 -7.98 38.63
CA SER A 56 -8.27 -7.19 37.40
C SER A 56 -8.03 -8.12 36.20
N VAL A 57 -9.03 -8.23 35.32
CA VAL A 57 -8.87 -8.87 34.01
C VAL A 57 -8.64 -7.76 32.99
N TYR A 58 -7.52 -7.81 32.26
CA TYR A 58 -7.30 -6.95 31.11
C TYR A 58 -8.15 -7.45 29.95
N LEU A 59 -9.23 -6.73 29.62
CA LEU A 59 -10.21 -7.09 28.58
C LEU A 59 -9.85 -6.52 27.19
N GLY A 60 -8.59 -6.11 27.01
CA GLY A 60 -8.16 -5.30 25.87
C GLY A 60 -8.53 -3.82 26.01
N PRO A 61 -8.39 -3.03 24.93
CA PRO A 61 -8.89 -1.67 24.89
C PRO A 61 -10.40 -1.62 25.15
N ASN A 62 -10.86 -0.51 25.73
CA ASN A 62 -12.28 -0.26 25.89
C ASN A 62 -12.94 -0.14 24.51
N GLU A 63 -12.39 0.69 23.64
CA GLU A 63 -12.91 1.00 22.30
C GLU A 63 -11.77 1.02 21.27
N VAL A 64 -12.11 0.69 20.02
CA VAL A 64 -11.17 0.77 18.88
C VAL A 64 -11.82 1.46 17.70
N GLN A 65 -11.18 2.54 17.24
CA GLN A 65 -11.54 3.27 16.03
C GLN A 65 -10.40 3.16 15.01
N THR A 66 -10.72 3.12 13.72
CA THR A 66 -9.74 3.19 12.65
C THR A 66 -9.91 4.47 11.85
N VAL A 67 -8.80 5.13 11.55
CA VAL A 67 -8.73 6.32 10.70
C VAL A 67 -7.97 5.93 9.45
N GLN A 68 -8.56 6.08 8.27
CA GLN A 68 -7.93 5.78 6.99
C GLN A 68 -7.88 7.03 6.12
N THR A 69 -6.70 7.37 5.59
CA THR A 69 -6.55 8.34 4.51
C THR A 69 -6.56 7.63 3.17
N HIS A 70 -7.33 8.15 2.22
CA HIS A 70 -7.33 7.68 0.82
C HIS A 70 -7.64 8.82 -0.14
N ALA A 71 -7.45 8.59 -1.44
CA ALA A 71 -7.84 9.51 -2.50
C ALA A 71 -8.52 8.74 -3.63
N GLY A 72 -9.39 9.41 -4.37
CA GLY A 72 -9.86 8.89 -5.65
C GLY A 72 -8.68 8.61 -6.58
N ASP A 73 -8.75 7.49 -7.29
CA ASP A 73 -7.69 7.06 -8.20
C ASP A 73 -7.68 7.88 -9.49
N VAL A 74 -6.49 8.22 -9.96
CA VAL A 74 -6.25 8.86 -11.25
C VAL A 74 -5.26 7.99 -12.01
N ASP A 75 -5.74 7.33 -13.06
CA ASP A 75 -4.91 6.50 -13.93
C ASP A 75 -3.76 7.31 -14.55
N GLU A 76 -2.54 6.82 -14.42
CA GLU A 76 -1.39 7.40 -15.10
C GLU A 76 -1.40 7.07 -16.59
N VAL A 77 -1.15 8.09 -17.43
CA VAL A 77 -1.00 7.94 -18.89
C VAL A 77 0.41 8.32 -19.31
N GLN A 78 1.13 7.31 -19.79
CA GLN A 78 2.44 7.48 -20.40
C GLN A 78 2.34 7.30 -21.91
N THR A 79 3.30 7.87 -22.64
CA THR A 79 3.42 7.68 -24.08
C THR A 79 4.79 7.17 -24.47
N VAL A 80 4.85 6.46 -25.58
CA VAL A 80 6.11 6.08 -26.23
C VAL A 80 6.01 6.52 -27.68
N THR A 81 6.87 7.43 -28.11
CA THR A 81 6.95 7.87 -29.50
C THR A 81 8.15 7.23 -30.18
N THR A 82 7.90 6.43 -31.20
CA THR A 82 8.98 5.92 -32.07
C THR A 82 9.34 6.97 -33.11
N GLY A 83 10.60 6.99 -33.53
CA GLY A 83 11.09 8.00 -34.46
C GLY A 83 12.30 7.51 -35.24
N THR A 84 12.51 8.13 -36.39
CA THR A 84 13.69 7.93 -37.22
C THR A 84 14.11 9.26 -37.85
N THR A 85 15.38 9.37 -38.25
CA THR A 85 15.83 10.52 -39.06
C THR A 85 15.01 10.60 -40.35
N GLU A 86 14.49 11.80 -40.63
CA GLU A 86 13.82 12.09 -41.90
C GLU A 86 14.84 12.12 -43.04
N ILE A 87 14.80 11.08 -43.89
CA ILE A 87 15.55 11.04 -45.15
C ILE A 87 14.55 10.84 -46.29
N ARG A 88 14.52 11.80 -47.23
CA ARG A 88 13.65 11.76 -48.41
C ARG A 88 14.31 10.96 -49.55
N GLU A 89 13.51 10.20 -50.29
CA GLU A 89 13.95 9.55 -51.53
C GLU A 89 14.29 10.60 -52.58
N ILE A 90 15.42 10.42 -53.27
CA ILE A 90 15.80 11.16 -54.47
C ILE A 90 16.05 10.19 -55.61
N GLN A 91 15.30 10.31 -56.70
CA GLN A 91 15.53 9.57 -57.93
C GLN A 91 15.99 10.50 -59.04
N SER A 92 16.91 10.02 -59.89
CA SER A 92 17.35 10.72 -61.08
C SER A 92 16.68 10.15 -62.32
N ILE A 93 16.17 11.04 -63.17
CA ILE A 93 15.71 10.70 -64.52
C ILE A 93 16.69 11.36 -65.48
N THR A 94 17.39 10.56 -66.28
CA THR A 94 18.29 11.03 -67.34
C THR A 94 17.80 10.57 -68.69
N VAL A 95 17.70 11.51 -69.63
CA VAL A 95 17.36 11.24 -71.03
C VAL A 95 18.56 11.54 -71.92
N HIS A 96 18.77 10.72 -72.94
CA HIS A 96 19.88 10.88 -73.89
C HIS A 96 19.37 11.01 -75.33
N PRO A 97 20.10 11.69 -76.23
CA PRO A 97 19.79 11.62 -77.65
C PRO A 97 19.90 10.19 -78.17
N LYS A 98 19.16 9.89 -79.25
CA LYS A 98 19.32 8.62 -79.96
C LYS A 98 20.77 8.44 -80.43
N ALA A 99 21.21 7.19 -80.55
CA ALA A 99 22.57 6.86 -80.95
C ALA A 99 23.01 7.62 -82.21
N GLY A 100 24.17 8.27 -82.13
CA GLY A 100 24.74 9.07 -83.22
C GLY A 100 24.27 10.52 -83.31
N LEU A 101 23.38 10.97 -82.41
CA LEU A 101 22.92 12.36 -82.33
C LEU A 101 23.50 13.07 -81.09
N THR A 102 23.64 14.39 -81.16
CA THR A 102 24.20 15.24 -80.09
C THR A 102 23.21 16.28 -79.57
N SER A 103 21.94 16.17 -79.96
CA SER A 103 20.86 17.09 -79.60
C SER A 103 19.54 16.35 -79.50
N MET A 104 18.64 16.82 -78.63
CA MET A 104 17.27 16.34 -78.58
C MET A 104 16.42 16.98 -79.67
N ASP A 105 15.54 16.18 -80.27
CA ASP A 105 14.46 16.66 -81.12
C ASP A 105 13.25 17.00 -80.24
N SER A 106 12.65 18.19 -80.45
CA SER A 106 11.47 18.65 -79.71
C SER A 106 10.22 17.78 -79.94
N THR A 107 10.26 16.88 -80.93
CA THR A 107 9.21 15.91 -81.24
C THR A 107 9.37 14.57 -80.52
N TRP A 108 10.45 14.32 -79.79
CA TRP A 108 10.59 13.07 -79.00
C TRP A 108 9.90 13.17 -77.64
N SER A 109 9.35 12.06 -77.15
CA SER A 109 8.68 11.99 -75.85
C SER A 109 9.02 10.73 -75.08
N PHE A 110 8.69 10.75 -73.80
CA PHE A 110 8.67 9.57 -72.95
C PHE A 110 7.54 9.63 -71.94
N ALA A 111 7.26 8.53 -71.28
CA ALA A 111 6.30 8.45 -70.20
C ALA A 111 6.77 7.46 -69.13
N LEU A 112 6.57 7.86 -67.88
CA LEU A 112 7.05 7.19 -66.68
C LEU A 112 5.96 6.33 -66.05
N SER A 113 6.38 5.32 -65.32
CA SER A 113 5.53 4.54 -64.43
C SER A 113 6.13 4.50 -63.04
N LEU A 114 5.28 4.69 -62.04
CA LEU A 114 5.62 4.52 -60.64
C LEU A 114 4.67 3.47 -60.06
N ASP A 115 5.25 2.37 -59.58
CA ASP A 115 4.53 1.29 -58.91
C ASP A 115 4.83 1.40 -57.42
N THR A 116 3.93 2.05 -56.67
CA THR A 116 3.97 2.01 -55.21
C THR A 116 3.27 0.74 -54.73
N VAL A 117 3.54 0.30 -53.50
CA VAL A 117 3.00 -0.95 -52.93
C VAL A 117 1.47 -1.08 -53.12
N ASP A 118 0.76 0.05 -53.11
CA ASP A 118 -0.70 0.09 -53.20
C ASP A 118 -1.24 0.47 -54.59
N SER A 119 -0.40 0.96 -55.51
CA SER A 119 -0.87 1.41 -56.82
C SER A 119 0.21 1.59 -57.89
N LEU A 120 -0.11 1.14 -59.10
CA LEU A 120 0.64 1.45 -60.30
C LEU A 120 0.03 2.64 -61.03
N GLN A 121 0.82 3.68 -61.26
CA GLN A 121 0.43 4.87 -62.01
C GLN A 121 1.31 5.06 -63.26
N TYR A 122 0.68 5.60 -64.30
CA TYR A 122 1.32 5.95 -65.55
C TYR A 122 1.24 7.45 -65.80
N SER A 123 2.34 8.03 -66.21
CA SER A 123 2.46 9.43 -66.55
C SER A 123 1.83 9.72 -67.92
N ALA A 124 1.39 10.96 -68.17
CA ALA A 124 1.18 11.45 -69.53
C ALA A 124 2.53 11.61 -70.26
N GLN A 125 2.51 11.91 -71.57
CA GLN A 125 3.74 12.13 -72.33
C GLN A 125 4.50 13.40 -71.88
N ILE A 126 5.76 13.20 -71.51
CA ILE A 126 6.75 14.22 -71.20
C ILE A 126 7.57 14.50 -72.47
N ALA A 127 7.96 15.76 -72.70
CA ALA A 127 8.87 16.11 -73.81
C ALA A 127 10.28 15.55 -73.57
N GLY A 128 10.91 15.01 -74.61
CA GLY A 128 12.24 14.36 -74.52
C GLY A 128 13.39 15.30 -74.19
N ASP A 129 13.23 16.60 -74.43
CA ASP A 129 14.13 17.67 -73.98
C ASP A 129 13.65 18.36 -72.68
N ALA A 130 12.51 17.88 -72.15
CA ALA A 130 11.62 18.49 -71.17
C ALA A 130 11.46 20.01 -71.25
N ALA A 131 11.53 20.60 -72.45
CA ALA A 131 11.12 21.99 -72.69
C ALA A 131 9.59 22.13 -72.81
N GLY A 132 8.85 21.18 -72.23
CA GLY A 132 7.39 21.13 -72.25
C GLY A 132 6.76 22.36 -71.60
N SER A 133 5.48 22.58 -71.86
CA SER A 133 4.76 23.71 -71.25
C SER A 133 4.59 23.48 -69.76
N SER A 134 4.84 24.52 -68.96
CA SER A 134 4.46 24.57 -67.54
C SER A 134 2.97 24.91 -67.33
N ALA A 135 2.23 25.20 -68.40
CA ALA A 135 0.80 25.47 -68.35
C ALA A 135 -0.01 24.16 -68.36
N ASP A 136 -1.09 24.10 -67.58
CA ASP A 136 -2.03 22.98 -67.56
C ASP A 136 -2.53 22.72 -68.98
N ALA A 137 -2.17 21.56 -69.54
CA ALA A 137 -2.51 21.05 -70.87
C ALA A 137 -3.21 22.06 -71.80
N ALA A 138 -2.49 23.10 -72.24
CA ALA A 138 -3.03 24.00 -73.24
C ALA A 138 -3.16 23.23 -74.56
N TYR A 139 -4.34 23.22 -75.16
CA TYR A 139 -4.53 22.71 -76.51
C TYR A 139 -3.57 23.45 -77.46
N VAL A 140 -2.54 22.76 -77.96
CA VAL A 140 -1.65 23.33 -78.98
C VAL A 140 -2.38 23.19 -80.32
N ALA A 141 -2.62 24.32 -80.99
CA ALA A 141 -3.23 24.34 -82.31
C ALA A 141 -2.46 23.41 -83.27
N GLY A 142 -3.13 22.39 -83.82
CA GLY A 142 -2.53 21.36 -84.69
C GLY A 142 -2.71 19.91 -84.22
N GLY A 143 -3.50 19.65 -83.17
CA GLY A 143 -3.88 18.29 -82.77
C GLY A 143 -2.81 17.50 -82.02
N LYS A 144 -1.80 18.17 -81.45
CA LYS A 144 -0.83 17.59 -80.52
C LYS A 144 -1.08 18.15 -79.13
N SER A 145 -1.26 17.29 -78.13
CA SER A 145 -1.34 17.75 -76.72
C SER A 145 -0.04 18.46 -76.36
N ALA A 146 -0.12 19.59 -75.62
CA ALA A 146 1.08 20.16 -75.02
C ALA A 146 1.72 19.11 -74.12
N ARG A 147 2.97 18.75 -74.42
CA ARG A 147 3.76 17.91 -73.53
C ARG A 147 4.13 18.74 -72.32
N LEU A 148 3.96 18.17 -71.13
CA LEU A 148 4.23 18.86 -69.87
C LEU A 148 5.68 18.64 -69.43
N THR A 149 6.11 19.43 -68.44
CA THR A 149 7.40 19.23 -67.76
C THR A 149 7.37 18.01 -66.83
N VAL A 150 8.56 17.50 -66.47
CA VAL A 150 8.71 16.38 -65.51
C VAL A 150 8.03 16.71 -64.18
N ASP A 151 8.31 17.90 -63.64
CA ASP A 151 7.71 18.46 -62.43
C ASP A 151 6.17 18.33 -62.42
N LYS A 152 5.52 18.87 -63.46
CA LYS A 152 4.05 18.87 -63.56
C LYS A 152 3.48 17.47 -63.63
N ILE A 153 4.08 16.59 -64.41
CA ILE A 153 3.54 15.25 -64.62
C ILE A 153 3.70 14.38 -63.37
N ILE A 154 4.82 14.48 -62.67
CA ILE A 154 5.02 13.74 -61.41
C ILE A 154 4.05 14.25 -60.35
N GLY A 155 3.88 15.57 -60.22
CA GLY A 155 2.90 16.17 -59.31
C GLY A 155 1.42 15.85 -59.63
N PHE A 156 1.11 15.29 -60.80
CA PHE A 156 -0.24 14.83 -61.15
C PHE A 156 -0.46 13.33 -60.96
N MET A 157 0.59 12.55 -60.65
CA MET A 157 0.41 11.13 -60.35
C MET A 157 -0.33 10.99 -59.04
N SER A 158 -1.46 10.26 -59.05
CA SER A 158 -2.31 10.12 -57.85
C SER A 158 -1.68 9.31 -56.72
N ASN A 159 -0.59 8.59 -57.00
CA ASN A 159 0.20 7.85 -56.02
C ASN A 159 1.47 8.59 -55.57
N VAL A 160 1.58 9.87 -55.90
CA VAL A 160 2.63 10.76 -55.41
C VAL A 160 1.98 11.80 -54.51
N ASP A 161 2.40 11.83 -53.25
CA ASP A 161 1.86 12.76 -52.27
C ASP A 161 2.24 14.21 -52.59
N ALA A 162 1.47 15.15 -52.01
CA ALA A 162 1.79 16.56 -52.11
C ALA A 162 3.19 16.86 -51.51
N GLY A 163 3.94 17.75 -52.18
CA GLY A 163 5.28 18.15 -51.73
C GLY A 163 6.44 17.43 -52.44
N VAL A 164 6.17 16.71 -53.54
CA VAL A 164 7.22 16.27 -54.45
C VAL A 164 7.95 17.48 -55.05
N GLU A 165 9.27 17.43 -55.08
CA GLU A 165 10.13 18.48 -55.62
C GLU A 165 10.91 17.93 -56.80
N VAL A 166 10.80 18.57 -57.96
CA VAL A 166 11.60 18.24 -59.14
C VAL A 166 12.58 19.37 -59.40
N SER A 167 13.87 19.03 -59.54
CA SER A 167 14.91 20.02 -59.84
C SER A 167 14.64 20.71 -61.17
N ASP A 168 15.25 21.89 -61.34
CA ASP A 168 15.43 22.45 -62.67
C ASP A 168 16.13 21.44 -63.60
N ARG A 169 15.87 21.57 -64.90
CA ARG A 169 16.53 20.75 -65.92
C ARG A 169 18.04 20.94 -65.87
N ILE A 170 18.76 19.85 -65.64
CA ILE A 170 20.23 19.80 -65.67
C ILE A 170 20.68 19.43 -67.09
N ASP A 171 21.55 20.24 -67.70
CA ASP A 171 22.20 19.92 -68.97
C ASP A 171 23.51 19.18 -68.70
N ASN A 172 23.59 17.92 -69.12
CA ASN A 172 24.77 17.07 -68.94
C ASN A 172 25.73 17.16 -70.14
N GLY A 173 25.45 18.03 -71.11
CA GLY A 173 26.17 18.10 -72.37
C GLY A 173 25.76 17.01 -73.37
N SER A 174 26.23 17.17 -74.61
CA SER A 174 25.92 16.27 -75.73
C SER A 174 24.41 16.03 -75.93
N GLY A 175 23.56 16.99 -75.54
CA GLY A 175 22.11 16.90 -75.66
C GLY A 175 21.43 15.99 -74.63
N SER A 176 22.12 15.55 -73.57
CA SER A 176 21.51 14.76 -72.48
C SER A 176 21.01 15.67 -71.36
N PHE A 177 19.86 15.35 -70.78
CA PHE A 177 19.24 16.13 -69.71
C PHE A 177 18.92 15.28 -68.49
N SER A 178 18.92 15.87 -67.31
CA SER A 178 18.51 15.20 -66.07
C SER A 178 17.65 16.03 -65.15
N TRP A 179 16.87 15.32 -64.34
CA TRP A 179 16.08 15.86 -63.24
C TRP A 179 16.31 15.01 -61.99
N LEU A 180 16.36 15.67 -60.85
CA LEU A 180 16.28 15.03 -59.54
C LEU A 180 14.84 15.18 -59.03
N VAL A 181 14.22 14.06 -58.71
CA VAL A 181 12.88 13.99 -58.15
C VAL A 181 13.04 13.63 -56.68
N THR A 182 12.73 14.57 -55.80
CA THR A 182 12.74 14.35 -54.35
C THR A 182 11.30 14.11 -53.89
N PHE A 183 11.02 12.89 -53.45
CA PHE A 183 9.70 12.54 -52.94
C PHE A 183 9.49 13.11 -51.53
N PRO A 184 8.24 13.45 -51.15
CA PRO A 184 7.95 13.89 -49.80
C PRO A 184 8.22 12.77 -48.79
N ALA A 185 8.57 13.13 -47.55
CA ALA A 185 8.87 12.16 -46.50
C ALA A 185 7.71 11.19 -46.21
N SER A 186 6.47 11.62 -46.50
CA SER A 186 5.24 10.83 -46.38
C SER A 186 5.24 9.54 -47.17
N MET A 187 6.00 9.50 -48.27
CA MET A 187 6.08 8.33 -49.13
C MET A 187 7.16 7.35 -48.71
N GLY A 188 7.92 7.63 -47.64
CA GLY A 188 8.93 6.70 -47.12
C GLY A 188 9.98 6.34 -48.16
N ASN A 189 10.23 5.04 -48.34
CA ASN A 189 11.15 4.51 -49.33
C ASN A 189 10.40 4.17 -50.63
N VAL A 190 10.62 4.97 -51.67
CA VAL A 190 9.81 4.89 -52.89
C VAL A 190 10.46 3.94 -53.90
N PRO A 191 9.73 2.95 -54.46
CA PRO A 191 10.27 2.10 -55.51
C PRO A 191 10.80 2.92 -56.70
N GLN A 192 11.90 2.45 -57.30
CA GLN A 192 12.49 3.14 -58.43
C GLN A 192 11.50 3.25 -59.60
N MET A 193 11.29 4.47 -60.09
CA MET A 193 10.49 4.70 -61.28
C MET A 193 11.02 3.91 -62.49
N THR A 194 10.10 3.59 -63.38
CA THR A 194 10.39 2.98 -64.68
C THR A 194 9.82 3.85 -65.80
N TYR A 195 10.12 3.51 -67.04
CA TYR A 195 9.43 4.08 -68.20
C TYR A 195 8.59 2.99 -68.86
N TYR A 196 7.42 3.36 -69.37
CA TYR A 196 6.54 2.43 -70.09
C TYR A 196 6.44 2.74 -71.59
N MET A 197 6.81 3.96 -71.99
CA MET A 197 6.98 4.37 -73.40
C MET A 197 8.14 5.35 -73.52
N SER A 198 8.97 5.21 -74.56
CA SER A 198 10.01 6.20 -74.82
C SER A 198 10.46 6.23 -76.28
N ASP A 199 10.59 7.44 -76.83
CA ASP A 199 11.29 7.73 -78.07
C ASP A 199 12.80 7.93 -77.86
N VAL A 200 13.26 8.11 -76.62
CA VAL A 200 14.66 8.39 -76.26
C VAL A 200 15.25 7.31 -75.35
N PRO A 201 16.55 7.03 -75.39
CA PRO A 201 17.17 6.27 -74.30
C PRO A 201 16.99 6.99 -72.95
N ILE A 202 16.56 6.25 -71.93
CA ILE A 202 16.32 6.76 -70.56
C ILE A 202 17.09 5.91 -69.57
N THR A 203 17.73 6.57 -68.62
CA THR A 203 18.28 5.97 -67.40
C THR A 203 17.52 6.53 -66.21
N ILE A 204 17.00 5.66 -65.35
CA ILE A 204 16.41 6.05 -64.07
C ILE A 204 17.19 5.33 -62.98
N SER A 205 17.56 6.05 -61.93
CA SER A 205 18.29 5.50 -60.79
C SER A 205 17.87 6.17 -59.49
N THR A 206 17.69 5.41 -58.42
CA THR A 206 17.65 5.97 -57.06
C THR A 206 19.03 6.49 -56.68
N VAL A 207 19.11 7.79 -56.37
CA VAL A 207 20.34 8.48 -55.95
C VAL A 207 20.44 8.49 -54.42
N GLN A 208 19.29 8.55 -53.74
CA GLN A 208 19.18 8.48 -52.30
C GLN A 208 17.90 7.72 -51.98
N ASP A 209 18.00 6.62 -51.23
CA ASP A 209 16.83 5.92 -50.73
C ASP A 209 16.08 6.84 -49.76
N GLY A 210 14.76 6.70 -49.69
CA GLY A 210 13.98 7.17 -48.57
C GLY A 210 14.33 6.39 -47.30
N ASN A 211 13.63 6.67 -46.22
CA ASN A 211 13.80 5.91 -44.99
C ASN A 211 12.45 5.63 -44.35
N GLU A 212 12.30 4.41 -43.85
CA GLU A 212 11.14 3.92 -43.09
C GLU A 212 11.67 3.20 -41.87
N LEU A 213 11.05 3.45 -40.72
CA LEU A 213 11.38 2.76 -39.49
C LEU A 213 10.94 1.29 -39.61
N GLY A 214 11.80 0.40 -39.12
CA GLY A 214 11.56 -1.03 -39.04
C GLY A 214 12.11 -1.61 -37.74
N GLY A 215 12.15 -2.93 -37.66
CA GLY A 215 12.71 -3.64 -36.51
C GLY A 215 11.80 -3.62 -35.28
N SER A 216 12.40 -3.69 -34.10
CA SER A 216 11.69 -3.82 -32.83
C SER A 216 12.34 -3.02 -31.70
N TYR A 217 11.53 -2.70 -30.69
CA TYR A 217 11.97 -2.10 -29.44
C TYR A 217 11.45 -2.91 -28.26
N ARG A 218 11.91 -2.61 -27.04
CA ARG A 218 11.39 -3.18 -25.80
C ARG A 218 11.06 -2.08 -24.82
N LEU A 219 10.13 -2.36 -23.92
CA LEU A 219 9.75 -1.47 -22.82
C LEU A 219 10.21 -2.10 -21.51
N GLU A 220 10.72 -1.29 -20.60
CA GLU A 220 11.09 -1.71 -19.25
C GLU A 220 10.28 -0.91 -18.23
N PHE A 221 9.72 -1.62 -17.26
CA PHE A 221 8.98 -1.03 -16.15
C PHE A 221 9.35 -1.70 -14.83
N ARG A 222 9.79 -0.88 -13.86
CA ARG A 222 10.22 -1.32 -12.51
C ARG A 222 11.24 -2.47 -12.52
N GLY A 223 12.17 -2.47 -13.49
CA GLY A 223 13.26 -3.44 -13.59
C GLY A 223 12.94 -4.72 -14.37
N GLU A 224 11.72 -4.86 -14.91
CA GLU A 224 11.37 -5.94 -15.84
C GLU A 224 11.21 -5.40 -17.26
N THR A 225 11.68 -6.16 -18.24
CA THR A 225 11.67 -5.78 -19.66
C THR A 225 10.79 -6.72 -20.47
N THR A 226 9.99 -6.15 -21.38
CA THR A 226 9.15 -6.92 -22.30
C THR A 226 9.97 -7.78 -23.27
N GLY A 227 9.28 -8.65 -24.02
CA GLY A 227 9.81 -9.18 -25.28
C GLY A 227 9.99 -8.08 -26.34
N ASP A 228 10.47 -8.48 -27.51
CA ASP A 228 10.55 -7.59 -28.67
C ASP A 228 9.16 -7.18 -29.15
N ILE A 229 8.94 -5.88 -29.26
CA ILE A 229 7.72 -5.25 -29.78
C ILE A 229 8.07 -4.71 -31.16
N ALA A 230 7.38 -5.15 -32.21
CA ALA A 230 7.58 -4.61 -33.55
C ALA A 230 7.30 -3.10 -33.59
N HIS A 231 8.06 -2.35 -34.40
CA HIS A 231 7.85 -0.89 -34.57
C HIS A 231 6.39 -0.54 -34.94
N ASN A 232 5.74 -1.38 -35.75
CA ASN A 232 4.37 -1.24 -36.22
C ASN A 232 3.39 -2.23 -35.57
N ALA A 233 3.70 -2.70 -34.35
CA ALA A 233 2.84 -3.60 -33.59
C ALA A 233 1.37 -3.11 -33.56
N MET A 234 0.44 -3.99 -33.19
CA MET A 234 -0.93 -3.57 -32.87
C MET A 234 -1.02 -3.14 -31.39
N PRO A 235 -1.96 -2.25 -31.00
CA PRO A 235 -2.14 -1.86 -29.59
C PRO A 235 -2.33 -3.05 -28.65
N ALA A 236 -3.06 -4.08 -29.09
CA ALA A 236 -3.26 -5.30 -28.32
C ALA A 236 -1.96 -6.08 -28.05
N GLU A 237 -1.00 -6.01 -28.96
CA GLU A 237 0.31 -6.66 -28.80
C GLU A 237 1.17 -5.90 -27.78
N VAL A 238 1.21 -4.58 -27.87
CA VAL A 238 1.90 -3.73 -26.88
C VAL A 238 1.30 -3.93 -25.49
N LYS A 239 -0.03 -3.94 -25.38
CA LYS A 239 -0.76 -4.29 -24.15
C LYS A 239 -0.31 -5.65 -23.62
N SER A 240 -0.39 -6.70 -24.44
CA SER A 240 -0.02 -8.06 -24.01
C SER A 240 1.42 -8.17 -23.54
N GLN A 241 2.35 -7.40 -24.12
CA GLN A 241 3.75 -7.39 -23.72
C GLN A 241 3.94 -6.69 -22.36
N LEU A 242 3.27 -5.55 -22.14
CA LEU A 242 3.30 -4.85 -20.86
C LEU A 242 2.66 -5.67 -19.73
N GLU A 243 1.49 -6.27 -19.97
CA GLU A 243 0.78 -7.11 -18.98
C GLU A 243 1.47 -8.45 -18.71
N SER A 244 2.55 -8.77 -19.43
CA SER A 244 3.38 -9.94 -19.14
C SER A 244 4.40 -9.68 -18.03
N LEU A 245 4.67 -8.41 -17.70
CA LEU A 245 5.58 -8.02 -16.63
C LEU A 245 4.87 -8.19 -15.28
N SER A 246 5.53 -8.79 -14.29
CA SER A 246 4.90 -9.02 -12.97
C SER A 246 4.63 -7.72 -12.19
N THR A 247 5.27 -6.63 -12.63
CA THR A 247 5.14 -5.28 -12.08
C THR A 247 4.01 -4.45 -12.69
N VAL A 248 3.33 -4.99 -13.70
CA VAL A 248 2.22 -4.33 -14.43
C VAL A 248 0.96 -5.20 -14.30
N GLY A 249 -0.14 -4.58 -13.88
CA GLY A 249 -1.46 -5.20 -13.89
C GLY A 249 -2.10 -5.08 -15.28
N THR A 250 -3.27 -4.45 -15.33
CA THR A 250 -3.98 -4.14 -16.59
C THR A 250 -3.56 -2.77 -17.13
N VAL A 251 -3.40 -2.67 -18.45
CA VAL A 251 -3.21 -1.40 -19.17
C VAL A 251 -4.17 -1.24 -20.34
N GLU A 252 -4.57 -0.01 -20.67
CA GLU A 252 -5.20 0.32 -21.94
C GLU A 252 -4.16 0.94 -22.88
N VAL A 253 -4.09 0.44 -24.12
CA VAL A 253 -3.13 0.94 -25.11
C VAL A 253 -3.87 1.40 -26.35
N THR A 254 -3.57 2.62 -26.79
CA THR A 254 -3.98 3.15 -28.09
C THR A 254 -2.77 3.64 -28.88
N ARG A 255 -2.92 3.73 -30.21
CA ARG A 255 -1.87 4.15 -31.12
C ARG A 255 -2.35 5.35 -31.92
N GLU A 256 -1.51 6.39 -31.96
CA GLU A 256 -1.64 7.54 -32.83
C GLU A 256 -0.74 7.31 -34.05
N ASP A 257 -1.37 7.09 -35.21
CA ASP A 257 -0.69 6.77 -36.48
C ASP A 257 -0.20 8.03 -37.22
N SER A 258 -0.53 9.21 -36.70
CA SER A 258 -0.31 10.50 -37.38
C SER A 258 0.93 11.26 -36.89
N VAL A 259 1.79 10.66 -36.06
CA VAL A 259 2.88 11.41 -35.42
C VAL A 259 4.08 11.71 -36.31
N ALA A 260 4.35 10.90 -37.34
CA ALA A 260 5.27 11.25 -38.41
C ALA A 260 5.18 10.25 -39.57
N TYR A 261 5.55 10.73 -40.75
CA TYR A 261 5.86 9.92 -41.91
C TYR A 261 6.92 8.86 -41.58
N GLN A 262 7.16 7.88 -42.48
CA GLN A 262 8.23 6.87 -42.32
C GLN A 262 7.97 5.78 -41.28
N GLU A 263 6.72 5.31 -41.17
CA GLU A 263 6.34 4.16 -40.30
C GLU A 263 6.65 4.39 -38.81
N THR A 264 6.41 5.61 -38.33
CA THR A 264 6.58 5.97 -36.92
C THR A 264 5.24 6.13 -36.21
N TYR A 265 5.21 5.77 -34.94
CA TYR A 265 3.98 5.65 -34.15
C TYR A 265 4.15 6.21 -32.75
N LYS A 266 3.07 6.74 -32.19
CA LYS A 266 2.97 7.14 -30.79
C LYS A 266 1.95 6.28 -30.07
N TRP A 267 2.39 5.71 -28.97
CA TRP A 267 1.60 4.82 -28.13
C TRP A 267 1.14 5.60 -26.92
N HIS A 268 -0.15 5.52 -26.59
CA HIS A 268 -0.69 5.97 -25.32
C HIS A 268 -0.98 4.75 -24.46
N ILE A 269 -0.40 4.71 -23.27
CA ILE A 269 -0.45 3.60 -22.32
C ILE A 269 -1.06 4.16 -21.03
N THR A 270 -2.30 3.75 -20.75
CA THR A 270 -3.02 4.10 -19.52
C THR A 270 -2.94 2.92 -18.57
N PHE A 271 -2.42 3.13 -17.37
CA PHE A 271 -2.36 2.10 -16.33
C PHE A 271 -3.67 2.10 -15.55
N THR A 272 -4.46 1.03 -15.67
CA THR A 272 -5.86 0.97 -15.17
C THR A 272 -6.05 0.00 -14.01
N SER A 273 -4.95 -0.52 -13.47
CA SER A 273 -4.98 -1.52 -12.41
C SER A 273 -4.44 -0.97 -11.12
N ASN A 274 -5.14 -1.29 -10.03
CA ASN A 274 -4.80 -0.91 -8.66
C ASN A 274 -3.33 -1.11 -8.28
N VAL A 275 -2.65 -2.12 -8.85
CA VAL A 275 -1.23 -2.40 -8.56
C VAL A 275 -0.26 -1.33 -9.12
N ASN A 276 -0.76 -0.53 -10.06
CA ASN A 276 -0.08 0.58 -10.71
C ASN A 276 -0.73 1.93 -10.39
N ASN A 277 -1.59 2.00 -9.39
CA ASN A 277 -2.16 3.26 -8.94
C ASN A 277 -1.08 4.19 -8.38
N GLY A 278 -1.50 5.44 -8.25
CA GLY A 278 -0.68 6.55 -7.86
C GLY A 278 0.36 6.93 -8.90
N ASN A 279 1.28 7.80 -8.50
CA ASN A 279 2.31 8.31 -9.41
C ASN A 279 3.41 7.26 -9.61
N ILE A 280 3.53 6.75 -10.84
CA ILE A 280 4.46 5.66 -11.16
C ILE A 280 5.65 6.19 -11.96
N ASN A 281 6.72 5.38 -11.99
CA ASN A 281 7.92 5.76 -12.74
C ASN A 281 7.65 5.68 -14.25
N GLN A 282 8.26 6.59 -15.00
CA GLN A 282 8.24 6.56 -16.45
C GLN A 282 8.84 5.25 -17.00
N ILE A 283 8.19 4.67 -18.02
CA ILE A 283 8.67 3.53 -18.80
C ILE A 283 10.02 3.88 -19.40
N VAL A 284 10.96 2.94 -19.31
CA VAL A 284 12.25 3.02 -19.99
C VAL A 284 12.15 2.30 -21.32
N THR A 285 12.72 2.89 -22.38
CA THR A 285 12.68 2.32 -23.73
C THR A 285 14.04 1.77 -24.14
N HIS A 286 14.04 0.59 -24.75
CA HIS A 286 15.22 -0.05 -25.33
C HIS A 286 15.02 -0.19 -26.84
N HIS A 287 15.70 0.65 -27.63
CA HIS A 287 15.41 0.83 -29.06
C HIS A 287 16.57 0.46 -29.98
N ALA A 288 17.58 -0.24 -29.48
CA ALA A 288 18.72 -0.69 -30.28
C ALA A 288 18.35 -1.72 -31.38
N GLY A 289 17.16 -2.33 -31.28
CA GLY A 289 16.62 -3.24 -32.30
C GLY A 289 15.84 -2.54 -33.42
N LEU A 290 15.67 -1.21 -33.35
CA LEU A 290 15.04 -0.45 -34.42
C LEU A 290 16.00 -0.32 -35.61
N THR A 291 15.44 -0.38 -36.81
CA THR A 291 16.19 -0.31 -38.07
C THR A 291 15.58 0.72 -39.02
N GLY A 292 16.32 1.11 -40.05
CA GLY A 292 15.84 1.95 -41.14
C GLY A 292 15.95 1.21 -42.47
N SER A 293 15.03 1.47 -43.40
CA SER A 293 15.09 0.90 -44.75
C SER A 293 16.18 1.52 -45.62
N ASN A 294 16.71 2.69 -45.25
CA ASN A 294 17.74 3.39 -46.03
C ASN A 294 19.05 2.59 -46.08
N THR A 295 19.53 2.29 -47.29
CA THR A 295 20.76 1.51 -47.47
C THR A 295 22.01 2.37 -47.72
N LEU A 296 21.83 3.67 -47.96
CA LEU A 296 22.88 4.60 -48.39
C LEU A 296 23.34 5.54 -47.28
N GLN A 297 22.54 5.70 -46.24
CA GLN A 297 22.81 6.48 -45.04
C GLN A 297 22.45 5.65 -43.80
N THR A 298 23.03 6.00 -42.65
CA THR A 298 22.69 5.36 -41.37
C THR A 298 21.75 6.28 -40.58
N PRO A 299 20.42 6.11 -40.68
CA PRO A 299 19.48 6.88 -39.89
C PRO A 299 19.66 6.61 -38.39
N THR A 300 19.35 7.60 -37.57
CA THR A 300 19.21 7.43 -36.13
C THR A 300 17.78 7.09 -35.80
N HIS A 301 17.57 6.11 -34.92
CA HIS A 301 16.25 5.68 -34.45
C HIS A 301 16.08 6.00 -32.97
N SER A 302 14.84 6.23 -32.57
CA SER A 302 14.50 6.49 -31.17
C SER A 302 13.17 5.84 -30.80
N ALA A 303 13.05 5.49 -29.53
CA ALA A 303 11.76 5.35 -28.87
C ALA A 303 11.83 6.24 -27.63
N THR A 304 11.04 7.31 -27.57
CA THR A 304 11.10 8.30 -26.51
C THR A 304 9.87 8.16 -25.62
N PRO A 305 10.04 7.80 -24.34
CA PRO A 305 8.94 7.80 -23.40
C PRO A 305 8.61 9.24 -22.97
N ASP A 306 7.35 9.49 -22.61
CA ASP A 306 6.89 10.71 -21.96
C ASP A 306 5.74 10.39 -21.01
N THR A 307 5.48 11.22 -20.01
CA THR A 307 4.29 11.10 -19.15
C THR A 307 3.41 12.29 -19.47
N ILE A 308 2.15 12.06 -19.86
CA ILE A 308 1.23 13.16 -20.26
C ILE A 308 0.13 13.41 -19.23
N HIS A 309 -0.15 12.42 -18.39
CA HIS A 309 -1.01 12.53 -17.21
C HIS A 309 -0.39 11.71 -16.09
N ASP A 310 -0.04 12.35 -14.98
CA ASP A 310 0.53 11.66 -13.83
C ASP A 310 -0.59 11.06 -12.98
N GLY A 311 -0.33 9.90 -12.39
CA GLY A 311 -1.17 9.41 -11.31
C GLY A 311 -1.07 10.30 -10.07
N ASN A 312 -1.90 10.03 -9.05
CA ASN A 312 -2.03 10.89 -7.89
C ASN A 312 -1.51 10.26 -6.59
N THR A 313 -1.00 11.09 -5.69
CA THR A 313 -0.63 10.62 -4.34
C THR A 313 -1.08 11.62 -3.29
N ILE A 314 -1.25 11.14 -2.06
CA ILE A 314 -1.56 11.95 -0.90
C ILE A 314 -0.27 12.50 -0.28
N SER A 315 -0.31 13.76 0.15
CA SER A 315 0.75 14.41 0.91
C SER A 315 0.18 15.43 1.91
N GLY A 316 1.07 16.12 2.65
CA GLY A 316 0.69 17.21 3.54
C GLY A 316 0.13 16.73 4.88
N THR A 317 -0.96 17.35 5.34
CA THR A 317 -1.56 17.07 6.65
C THR A 317 -3.07 16.93 6.54
N PHE A 318 -3.67 16.19 7.47
CA PHE A 318 -5.11 16.13 7.67
C PHE A 318 -5.47 16.57 9.09
N SER A 319 -6.75 16.83 9.33
CA SER A 319 -7.27 17.20 10.65
C SER A 319 -8.50 16.37 11.00
N LEU A 320 -8.62 16.03 12.27
CA LEU A 320 -9.78 15.35 12.84
C LEU A 320 -10.50 16.26 13.84
N THR A 321 -11.79 16.03 14.04
CA THR A 321 -12.57 16.59 15.15
C THR A 321 -13.04 15.45 16.05
N TYR A 322 -12.79 15.58 17.35
CA TYR A 322 -13.33 14.75 18.42
C TYR A 322 -14.34 15.57 19.21
N ASP A 323 -15.63 15.27 19.07
CA ASP A 323 -16.70 16.01 19.75
C ASP A 323 -17.27 15.21 20.92
N ASP A 324 -16.78 15.53 22.13
CA ASP A 324 -17.39 15.04 23.36
C ASP A 324 -18.60 15.90 23.72
N SER A 325 -19.77 15.41 23.30
CA SER A 325 -21.09 15.88 23.76
C SER A 325 -21.32 17.39 23.59
N GLY A 326 -20.79 17.99 22.51
CA GLY A 326 -20.96 19.41 22.19
C GLY A 326 -19.78 20.29 22.62
N THR A 327 -18.62 19.69 22.88
CA THR A 327 -17.35 20.40 23.03
C THR A 327 -16.34 19.91 21.99
N PRO A 328 -16.43 20.39 20.73
CA PRO A 328 -15.53 19.95 19.67
C PRO A 328 -14.07 20.25 20.00
N LEU A 329 -13.22 19.24 19.86
CA LEU A 329 -11.77 19.36 19.88
C LEU A 329 -11.23 19.03 18.51
N ASP A 330 -10.55 19.99 17.90
CA ASP A 330 -9.88 19.79 16.62
C ASP A 330 -8.43 19.35 16.86
N ILE A 331 -8.04 18.24 16.23
CA ILE A 331 -6.67 17.77 16.17
C ILE A 331 -6.13 18.16 14.79
N ASP A 332 -5.45 19.30 14.74
CA ASP A 332 -4.96 19.88 13.51
C ASP A 332 -3.54 19.43 13.14
N ASN A 333 -3.24 19.45 11.84
CA ASN A 333 -1.90 19.23 11.28
C ASN A 333 -1.31 17.84 11.55
N ILE A 334 -2.13 16.78 11.53
CA ILE A 334 -1.63 15.41 11.58
C ILE A 334 -0.94 15.11 10.23
N PRO A 335 0.36 14.78 10.19
CA PRO A 335 1.01 14.41 8.94
C PRO A 335 0.31 13.24 8.24
N PHE A 336 0.18 13.29 6.91
CA PHE A 336 -0.43 12.20 6.13
C PHE A 336 0.30 10.85 6.33
N ASP A 337 1.59 10.90 6.69
CA ASP A 337 2.45 9.76 6.98
C ASP A 337 2.83 9.70 8.47
N ALA A 338 2.00 10.25 9.36
CA ALA A 338 2.25 10.28 10.80
C ALA A 338 2.59 8.88 11.32
N THR A 339 3.75 8.74 11.96
CA THR A 339 4.09 7.51 12.69
C THR A 339 3.09 7.32 13.84
N PRO A 340 2.91 6.09 14.36
CA PRO A 340 1.97 5.88 15.46
C PRO A 340 2.27 6.77 16.69
N ALA A 341 3.55 6.96 16.99
CA ALA A 341 4.01 7.88 18.04
C ALA A 341 3.69 9.35 17.74
N ALA A 342 3.86 9.80 16.49
CA ALA A 342 3.53 11.18 16.11
C ALA A 342 2.02 11.44 16.16
N PHE A 343 1.20 10.47 15.74
CA PHE A 343 -0.26 10.56 15.83
C PHE A 343 -0.71 10.61 17.30
N SER A 344 -0.21 9.70 18.14
CA SER A 344 -0.49 9.69 19.58
C SER A 344 -0.08 11.02 20.24
N ALA A 345 1.09 11.56 19.89
CA ALA A 345 1.53 12.86 20.37
C ALA A 345 0.62 14.01 19.90
N ALA A 346 0.06 13.96 18.70
CA ALA A 346 -0.89 14.95 18.21
C ALA A 346 -2.19 14.96 19.04
N LEU A 347 -2.71 13.78 19.43
CA LEU A 347 -3.87 13.66 20.31
C LEU A 347 -3.59 14.29 21.68
N THR A 348 -2.49 13.90 22.34
CA THR A 348 -2.12 14.46 23.65
C THR A 348 -1.80 15.95 23.60
N ALA A 349 -1.21 16.43 22.50
CA ALA A 349 -0.93 17.86 22.31
C ALA A 349 -2.21 18.69 22.10
N ALA A 350 -3.23 18.13 21.44
CA ALA A 350 -4.51 18.78 21.24
C ALA A 350 -5.25 18.97 22.57
N ASP A 351 -5.31 17.93 23.41
CA ASP A 351 -5.85 18.02 24.76
C ASP A 351 -5.35 16.87 25.65
N ALA A 352 -4.37 17.15 26.51
CA ALA A 352 -3.80 16.16 27.44
C ALA A 352 -4.77 15.73 28.55
N ALA A 353 -5.88 16.46 28.76
CA ALA A 353 -6.91 16.05 29.71
C ALA A 353 -7.86 15.00 29.09
N ARG A 354 -8.16 15.12 27.79
CA ARG A 354 -8.96 14.12 27.05
C ARG A 354 -8.15 12.94 26.54
N PHE A 355 -6.87 13.14 26.23
CA PHE A 355 -5.95 12.10 25.79
C PHE A 355 -4.67 12.09 26.64
N PRO A 356 -4.77 11.72 27.94
CA PRO A 356 -3.58 11.62 28.78
C PRO A 356 -2.55 10.62 28.23
N ALA A 357 -1.28 10.84 28.57
CA ALA A 357 -0.23 9.94 28.11
C ALA A 357 -0.48 8.49 28.60
N GLY A 358 -0.44 7.55 27.66
CA GLY A 358 -0.64 6.12 27.95
C GLY A 358 -2.09 5.66 28.03
N THR A 359 -3.08 6.52 27.73
CA THR A 359 -4.50 6.12 27.72
C THR A 359 -4.99 5.75 26.32
N VAL A 360 -4.24 6.10 25.28
CA VAL A 360 -4.48 5.71 23.89
C VAL A 360 -3.26 5.03 23.33
N ASN A 361 -3.45 3.85 22.71
CA ASN A 361 -2.46 3.23 21.85
C ASN A 361 -2.82 3.51 20.38
N VAL A 362 -1.83 3.84 19.57
CA VAL A 362 -2.01 4.01 18.13
C VAL A 362 -1.10 3.02 17.43
N ASP A 363 -1.65 2.28 16.48
CA ASP A 363 -0.93 1.47 15.51
C ASP A 363 -1.21 1.97 14.10
N ARG A 364 -0.36 1.63 13.14
CA ARG A 364 -0.54 2.00 11.72
C ARG A 364 -0.14 0.85 10.82
N THR A 365 -0.78 0.74 9.65
CA THR A 365 -0.30 -0.14 8.58
C THR A 365 1.20 0.07 8.31
N SER A 366 1.91 -1.04 8.08
CA SER A 366 3.36 -1.04 7.91
C SER A 366 3.82 -0.37 6.62
N GLY A 367 2.96 -0.38 5.60
CA GLY A 367 3.16 0.30 4.32
C GLY A 367 1.95 1.17 3.98
N ALA A 368 2.18 2.13 3.08
CA ALA A 368 1.12 2.88 2.46
C ALA A 368 0.42 2.04 1.38
N ASP A 369 -0.78 2.43 0.99
CA ASP A 369 -1.34 2.01 -0.30
C ASP A 369 -0.62 2.71 -1.48
N TYR A 370 -1.10 2.48 -2.70
CA TYR A 370 -0.45 2.95 -3.91
C TYR A 370 -0.54 4.48 -4.09
N GLU A 371 -1.54 5.11 -3.48
CA GLU A 371 -1.78 6.55 -3.44
C GLU A 371 -1.17 7.21 -2.18
N ASN A 372 -0.32 6.51 -1.43
CA ASN A 372 0.32 6.94 -0.17
C ASN A 372 -0.63 7.13 1.03
N GLY A 373 -1.80 6.50 1.02
CA GLY A 373 -2.73 6.40 2.14
C GLY A 373 -2.28 5.43 3.23
N PHE A 374 -2.68 5.70 4.47
CA PHE A 374 -2.41 4.85 5.64
C PHE A 374 -3.68 4.60 6.43
N THR A 375 -3.71 3.50 7.18
CA THR A 375 -4.74 3.24 8.19
C THR A 375 -4.10 3.23 9.58
N TRP A 376 -4.61 4.06 10.48
CA TRP A 376 -4.28 4.07 11.91
C TRP A 376 -5.38 3.37 12.70
N THR A 377 -4.98 2.51 13.64
CA THR A 377 -5.86 1.87 14.61
C THR A 377 -5.65 2.54 15.95
N ILE A 378 -6.67 3.23 16.44
CA ILE A 378 -6.67 3.97 17.69
C ILE A 378 -7.40 3.13 18.73
N SER A 379 -6.67 2.64 19.71
CA SER A 379 -7.16 1.83 20.82
C SER A 379 -7.24 2.66 22.09
N PHE A 380 -8.46 2.92 22.55
CA PHE A 380 -8.72 3.59 23.81
C PHE A 380 -8.53 2.59 24.94
N LEU A 381 -7.46 2.73 25.69
CA LEU A 381 -7.07 1.79 26.74
C LEU A 381 -7.94 1.98 27.97
N ALA A 382 -8.18 0.88 28.70
CA ALA A 382 -8.85 0.97 29.99
C ALA A 382 -7.91 1.66 30.98
N ASP A 383 -8.14 2.95 31.24
CA ASP A 383 -7.21 3.80 31.96
C ASP A 383 -7.74 4.23 33.33
N HIS A 384 -6.81 4.57 34.23
CA HIS A 384 -7.08 5.19 35.52
C HIS A 384 -6.91 6.70 35.30
N PRO A 385 -7.94 7.57 35.38
CA PRO A 385 -9.20 7.51 36.15
C PRO A 385 -10.51 7.30 35.34
N ASN A 386 -10.59 6.30 34.44
CA ASN A 386 -11.74 6.01 33.57
C ASN A 386 -12.02 7.13 32.54
N THR A 387 -10.98 7.74 31.92
CA THR A 387 -11.20 8.86 30.99
C THR A 387 -11.88 8.43 29.69
N HIS A 388 -11.70 7.17 29.29
CA HIS A 388 -12.32 6.58 28.11
C HIS A 388 -13.27 5.43 28.46
N ALA A 389 -14.02 5.53 29.56
CA ALA A 389 -15.02 4.52 29.92
C ALA A 389 -16.35 4.73 29.16
N GLY A 390 -16.99 3.63 28.79
CA GLY A 390 -18.21 3.69 27.97
C GLY A 390 -17.91 3.90 26.50
N ASP A 391 -18.93 4.24 25.73
CA ASP A 391 -18.84 4.55 24.31
C ASP A 391 -18.16 5.93 24.15
N VAL A 392 -17.05 6.02 23.42
CA VAL A 392 -16.37 7.29 23.18
C VAL A 392 -16.77 7.87 21.82
N PRO A 393 -16.84 9.20 21.66
CA PRO A 393 -17.16 9.83 20.39
C PRO A 393 -16.27 9.34 19.23
N LEU A 394 -16.90 9.02 18.10
CA LEU A 394 -16.21 8.72 16.85
C LEU A 394 -15.50 9.98 16.32
N PHE A 395 -14.22 9.87 15.95
CA PHE A 395 -13.56 10.96 15.24
C PHE A 395 -14.29 11.26 13.92
N SER A 396 -14.31 12.54 13.55
CA SER A 396 -14.83 12.98 12.26
C SER A 396 -13.76 13.73 11.48
N MET A 397 -13.82 13.64 10.15
CA MET A 397 -12.91 14.40 9.30
C MET A 397 -13.23 15.90 9.42
N LYS A 398 -12.22 16.70 9.77
CA LYS A 398 -12.28 18.17 9.66
C LYS A 398 -11.70 18.65 8.35
N ALA A 399 -10.54 18.10 7.97
CA ALA A 399 -9.86 18.42 6.73
C ALA A 399 -9.13 17.19 6.20
N ALA A 400 -9.27 16.95 4.90
CA ALA A 400 -8.59 15.88 4.19
C ALA A 400 -7.13 16.26 3.87
N PRO A 401 -6.24 15.28 3.64
CA PRO A 401 -4.86 15.56 3.22
C PRO A 401 -4.80 16.13 1.79
N THR A 402 -3.63 16.57 1.32
CA THR A 402 -3.53 17.18 -0.02
C THR A 402 -3.30 16.12 -1.09
N VAL A 403 -4.07 16.14 -2.19
CA VAL A 403 -3.76 15.33 -3.37
C VAL A 403 -2.72 16.06 -4.22
N THR A 404 -1.66 15.34 -4.58
CA THR A 404 -0.51 15.87 -5.31
C THR A 404 -0.37 15.15 -6.64
N HIS A 405 -0.22 15.95 -7.70
CA HIS A 405 0.26 15.53 -9.01
C HIS A 405 1.63 16.16 -9.21
N THR A 406 2.58 15.46 -9.83
CA THR A 406 3.94 15.98 -9.96
C THR A 406 4.07 17.06 -11.02
N THR A 407 3.44 16.88 -12.18
CA THR A 407 3.71 17.65 -13.39
C THR A 407 2.50 17.87 -14.30
N HIS A 408 1.46 17.02 -14.25
CA HIS A 408 0.28 17.14 -15.12
C HIS A 408 -1.02 17.30 -14.29
N PRO A 409 -1.62 18.51 -14.22
CA PRO A 409 -2.83 18.74 -13.44
C PRO A 409 -4.06 18.08 -14.12
N VAL A 410 -4.86 17.35 -13.35
CA VAL A 410 -6.18 16.84 -13.76
C VAL A 410 -7.28 17.84 -13.41
N THR A 411 -8.36 17.81 -14.20
CA THR A 411 -9.53 18.67 -13.96
C THR A 411 -10.54 18.02 -12.99
N ASN A 412 -10.39 18.36 -11.71
CA ASN A 412 -11.45 18.77 -10.76
C ASN A 412 -12.49 17.79 -10.16
N GLU A 413 -12.59 16.50 -10.52
CA GLU A 413 -13.48 15.58 -9.75
C GLU A 413 -12.79 14.34 -9.17
N ASP A 414 -11.75 13.79 -9.82
CA ASP A 414 -11.04 12.58 -9.36
C ASP A 414 -9.93 12.86 -8.31
N THR A 415 -9.78 14.11 -7.86
CA THR A 415 -8.67 14.55 -7.00
C THR A 415 -9.07 14.81 -5.54
N LYS A 416 -10.17 14.22 -5.06
CA LYS A 416 -10.59 14.37 -3.66
C LYS A 416 -9.91 13.30 -2.81
N SER A 417 -9.14 13.75 -1.84
CA SER A 417 -8.72 12.95 -0.70
C SER A 417 -9.84 12.95 0.34
N GLU A 418 -9.93 11.87 1.10
CA GLU A 418 -10.86 11.73 2.20
C GLU A 418 -10.17 11.10 3.41
N VAL A 419 -10.78 11.32 4.57
CA VAL A 419 -10.46 10.58 5.78
C VAL A 419 -11.71 9.81 6.20
N THR A 420 -11.62 8.49 6.16
CA THR A 420 -12.70 7.61 6.62
C THR A 420 -12.39 7.19 8.05
N VAL A 421 -13.37 7.35 8.94
CA VAL A 421 -13.28 6.88 10.33
C VAL A 421 -14.34 5.83 10.56
N THR A 422 -13.95 4.69 11.11
CA THR A 422 -14.87 3.60 11.46
C THR A 422 -14.62 3.11 12.88
N GLU A 423 -15.70 2.94 13.64
CA GLU A 423 -15.65 2.21 14.89
C GLU A 423 -15.60 0.71 14.58
N THR A 424 -14.58 0.03 15.11
CA THR A 424 -14.40 -1.42 14.93
C THR A 424 -14.72 -2.19 16.21
N ARG A 425 -14.73 -1.51 17.36
CA ARG A 425 -15.17 -2.03 18.64
C ARG A 425 -15.77 -0.92 19.47
N THR A 426 -17.08 -0.96 19.68
CA THR A 426 -17.83 -0.04 20.55
C THR A 426 -17.37 -0.13 22.01
N GLY A 427 -17.28 1.03 22.67
CA GLY A 427 -16.86 1.13 24.06
C GLY A 427 -17.84 0.54 25.07
N THR A 428 -17.32 0.16 26.25
CA THR A 428 -18.11 -0.46 27.33
C THR A 428 -17.86 0.21 28.69
N THR A 429 -18.89 0.32 29.52
CA THR A 429 -18.73 0.79 30.90
C THR A 429 -18.39 -0.38 31.82
N LYS A 430 -17.30 -0.26 32.58
CA LYS A 430 -16.97 -1.20 33.66
C LYS A 430 -17.59 -0.72 34.98
N GLU A 431 -18.23 -1.62 35.70
CA GLU A 431 -18.70 -1.35 37.06
C GLU A 431 -17.87 -2.17 38.08
N VAL A 432 -17.23 -1.47 39.01
CA VAL A 432 -16.60 -2.12 40.17
C VAL A 432 -17.62 -2.14 41.31
N LYS A 433 -18.10 -3.33 41.67
CA LYS A 433 -18.95 -3.52 42.86
C LYS A 433 -18.16 -4.10 44.01
N THR A 434 -18.12 -3.36 45.12
CA THR A 434 -17.62 -3.90 46.40
C THR A 434 -18.70 -4.77 47.03
N ILE A 435 -18.37 -6.04 47.26
CA ILE A 435 -19.23 -6.97 48.00
C ILE A 435 -18.74 -6.99 49.45
N THR A 436 -19.56 -6.48 50.37
CA THR A 436 -19.28 -6.55 51.80
C THR A 436 -20.04 -7.71 52.42
N VAL A 437 -19.33 -8.69 52.97
CA VAL A 437 -19.93 -9.81 53.70
C VAL A 437 -19.96 -9.47 55.19
N THR A 438 -21.15 -9.23 55.73
CA THR A 438 -21.33 -8.96 57.16
C THR A 438 -21.75 -10.24 57.89
N PRO A 439 -21.11 -10.61 59.03
CA PRO A 439 -21.51 -11.76 59.81
C PRO A 439 -22.95 -11.61 60.31
N LEU A 440 -23.79 -12.60 60.04
CA LEU A 440 -25.13 -12.69 60.60
C LEU A 440 -25.12 -13.50 61.90
N THR A 441 -26.03 -13.18 62.82
CA THR A 441 -26.25 -13.95 64.05
C THR A 441 -26.99 -15.25 63.81
N THR A 442 -27.50 -15.46 62.59
CA THR A 442 -28.19 -16.67 62.13
C THR A 442 -27.43 -17.31 60.96
N PRO A 443 -27.26 -18.64 60.93
CA PRO A 443 -26.65 -19.32 59.80
C PRO A 443 -27.39 -19.04 58.48
N VAL A 444 -26.62 -18.79 57.42
CA VAL A 444 -27.14 -18.66 56.05
C VAL A 444 -27.45 -20.06 55.50
N ALA A 445 -28.59 -20.23 54.81
CA ALA A 445 -29.00 -21.52 54.26
C ALA A 445 -28.01 -22.03 53.21
N ALA A 446 -27.91 -23.35 53.08
CA ALA A 446 -26.81 -23.97 52.35
C ALA A 446 -26.80 -23.71 50.82
N ASP A 447 -27.95 -23.29 50.32
CA ASP A 447 -28.29 -23.00 48.92
C ASP A 447 -28.46 -21.50 48.66
N SER A 448 -28.00 -20.65 49.58
CA SER A 448 -28.15 -19.21 49.43
C SER A 448 -27.27 -18.70 48.29
N THR A 449 -27.87 -17.90 47.42
CA THR A 449 -27.17 -17.26 46.30
C THR A 449 -27.44 -15.76 46.29
N PHE A 450 -26.51 -14.97 45.78
CA PHE A 450 -26.77 -13.57 45.42
C PHE A 450 -26.56 -13.35 43.93
N GLN A 451 -27.08 -12.23 43.42
CA GLN A 451 -26.90 -11.81 42.03
C GLN A 451 -26.45 -10.35 42.03
N LEU A 452 -25.59 -10.01 41.08
CA LEU A 452 -25.20 -8.63 40.84
C LEU A 452 -26.04 -8.08 39.69
N THR A 453 -26.60 -6.88 39.87
CA THR A 453 -27.37 -6.19 38.84
C THR A 453 -26.63 -4.97 38.34
N TYR A 454 -26.42 -4.86 37.02
CA TYR A 454 -25.89 -3.66 36.37
C TYR A 454 -26.77 -3.28 35.18
N ASN A 455 -27.20 -2.01 35.11
CA ASN A 455 -28.06 -1.49 34.02
C ASN A 455 -29.27 -2.39 33.68
N GLY A 456 -29.87 -3.02 34.69
CA GLY A 456 -31.03 -3.91 34.51
C GLY A 456 -30.71 -5.34 34.08
N LEU A 457 -29.44 -5.65 33.81
CA LEU A 457 -28.95 -7.02 33.57
C LEU A 457 -28.46 -7.64 34.87
N GLN A 458 -28.80 -8.91 35.11
CA GLN A 458 -28.39 -9.67 36.29
C GLN A 458 -27.38 -10.76 35.92
N THR A 459 -26.41 -10.98 36.78
CA THR A 459 -25.56 -12.17 36.71
C THR A 459 -26.39 -13.43 36.95
N GLY A 460 -25.84 -14.59 36.56
CA GLY A 460 -26.30 -15.87 37.12
C GLY A 460 -26.21 -15.87 38.66
N ALA A 461 -26.86 -16.84 39.29
CA ALA A 461 -26.81 -17.00 40.74
C ALA A 461 -25.38 -17.31 41.20
N ILE A 462 -24.83 -16.48 42.10
CA ILE A 462 -23.51 -16.67 42.71
C ILE A 462 -23.72 -17.35 44.06
N GLU A 463 -23.19 -18.56 44.21
CA GLU A 463 -23.32 -19.36 45.43
C GLU A 463 -22.57 -18.74 46.62
N MET A 464 -23.24 -18.65 47.77
CA MET A 464 -22.61 -18.31 49.03
C MET A 464 -22.22 -19.62 49.73
N TYR A 465 -20.92 -19.88 49.89
CA TYR A 465 -20.47 -21.08 50.60
C TYR A 465 -20.91 -21.02 52.08
N PRO A 466 -21.72 -21.97 52.55
CA PRO A 466 -22.16 -22.02 53.94
C PRO A 466 -21.07 -22.64 54.82
N ALA A 467 -21.08 -22.30 56.11
CA ALA A 467 -20.24 -23.00 57.08
C ALA A 467 -20.51 -24.53 57.03
N PRO A 468 -19.49 -25.39 57.19
CA PRO A 468 -19.65 -26.85 57.13
C PRO A 468 -20.74 -27.36 58.08
N ALA A 469 -21.51 -28.35 57.62
CA ALA A 469 -22.62 -28.92 58.38
C ALA A 469 -22.17 -29.45 59.76
N GLY A 470 -22.83 -28.99 60.82
CA GLY A 470 -22.53 -29.38 62.21
C GLY A 470 -21.73 -28.35 63.02
N CYS A 471 -21.38 -27.21 62.43
CA CYS A 471 -20.69 -26.15 63.14
C CYS A 471 -21.69 -25.24 63.91
N THR A 472 -21.48 -25.06 65.23
CA THR A 472 -22.28 -24.16 66.08
C THR A 472 -21.37 -23.22 66.88
N GLY A 473 -21.58 -21.90 66.77
CA GLY A 473 -20.82 -20.86 67.48
C GLY A 473 -20.01 -19.93 66.55
N SER A 474 -19.35 -18.92 67.11
CA SER A 474 -18.55 -17.91 66.37
C SER A 474 -17.33 -18.49 65.63
N SER A 475 -16.97 -19.75 65.87
CA SER A 475 -15.87 -20.47 65.21
C SER A 475 -16.21 -21.03 63.83
N CYS A 476 -17.46 -20.89 63.37
CA CYS A 476 -17.90 -21.41 62.06
C CYS A 476 -17.51 -20.53 60.87
N CYS A 477 -17.08 -19.30 61.15
CA CYS A 477 -16.41 -18.42 60.20
C CYS A 477 -14.88 -18.49 60.30
N SER A 478 -14.31 -19.32 61.18
CA SER A 478 -12.87 -19.40 61.44
C SER A 478 -12.25 -20.74 61.04
N GLY A 479 -12.93 -21.52 60.20
CA GLY A 479 -12.31 -22.64 59.53
C GLY A 479 -11.37 -22.10 58.47
N ALA A 480 -10.13 -21.81 58.84
CA ALA A 480 -9.03 -21.62 57.90
C ALA A 480 -8.83 -22.92 57.12
N ASN A 481 -9.70 -23.20 56.16
CA ASN A 481 -9.30 -23.93 54.98
C ASN A 481 -8.19 -23.07 54.36
N ARG A 482 -7.02 -23.67 54.07
CA ARG A 482 -5.99 -22.97 53.28
C ARG A 482 -6.69 -22.36 52.08
N GLU A 483 -6.67 -21.04 52.01
CA GLU A 483 -7.22 -20.32 50.89
C GLU A 483 -6.50 -20.81 49.64
N LYS A 484 -7.22 -21.48 48.74
CA LYS A 484 -6.66 -21.89 47.45
C LYS A 484 -6.94 -20.76 46.46
N GLN A 485 -6.13 -19.72 46.49
CA GLN A 485 -6.15 -18.69 45.46
C GLN A 485 -5.61 -19.31 44.16
N THR A 486 -6.47 -19.41 43.14
CA THR A 486 -6.06 -19.87 41.81
C THR A 486 -5.81 -18.65 40.95
N ILE A 487 -4.54 -18.29 40.77
CA ILE A 487 -4.13 -17.24 39.84
C ILE A 487 -4.00 -17.87 38.46
N THR A 488 -4.91 -17.54 37.55
CA THR A 488 -4.84 -17.99 36.15
C THR A 488 -4.31 -16.84 35.31
N THR A 489 -3.11 -17.02 34.76
CA THR A 489 -2.58 -16.15 33.70
C THR A 489 -2.99 -16.74 32.36
N SER A 490 -3.63 -15.94 31.52
CA SER A 490 -4.00 -16.32 30.15
C SER A 490 -3.69 -15.19 29.20
N THR A 491 -3.12 -15.53 28.06
CA THR A 491 -2.84 -14.58 26.97
C THR A 491 -3.91 -14.80 25.90
N ALA A 492 -4.52 -13.71 25.42
CA ALA A 492 -5.43 -13.76 24.29
C ALA A 492 -4.63 -13.59 22.99
N ASP A 493 -4.94 -14.39 21.98
CA ASP A 493 -4.39 -14.21 20.64
C ASP A 493 -5.05 -12.98 19.99
N THR A 494 -4.25 -11.93 19.76
CA THR A 494 -4.68 -10.66 19.17
C THR A 494 -4.23 -10.53 17.72
N THR A 495 -3.71 -11.59 17.08
CA THR A 495 -3.17 -11.53 15.71
C THR A 495 -4.22 -11.18 14.66
N ALA A 496 -5.48 -11.55 14.88
CA ALA A 496 -6.59 -11.17 14.01
C ALA A 496 -6.95 -9.66 14.06
N VAL A 497 -6.43 -8.93 15.04
CA VAL A 497 -6.67 -7.49 15.25
C VAL A 497 -5.36 -6.69 15.34
N GLY A 498 -4.26 -7.21 14.79
CA GLY A 498 -2.98 -6.49 14.64
C GLY A 498 -1.90 -6.76 15.71
N GLY A 499 -2.15 -7.65 16.68
CA GLY A 499 -1.11 -8.11 17.61
C GLY A 499 -0.10 -9.08 16.98
N ASP A 500 1.06 -9.24 17.60
CA ASP A 500 2.03 -10.27 17.20
C ASP A 500 1.85 -11.58 17.99
N TYR A 501 2.55 -12.64 17.60
CA TYR A 501 2.50 -13.95 18.26
C TYR A 501 3.32 -14.01 19.56
N THR A 502 3.79 -12.87 20.08
CA THR A 502 4.73 -12.84 21.20
C THR A 502 4.13 -12.11 22.40
N VAL A 503 4.19 -12.76 23.56
CA VAL A 503 3.96 -12.07 24.83
C VAL A 503 5.23 -11.28 25.12
N SER A 504 5.09 -9.97 25.36
CA SER A 504 6.24 -9.09 25.60
C SER A 504 7.11 -9.63 26.74
N THR A 505 8.42 -9.75 26.49
CA THR A 505 9.40 -10.23 27.47
C THR A 505 9.48 -9.40 28.74
N LEU A 506 8.98 -8.16 28.67
CA LEU A 506 8.96 -7.20 29.75
C LEU A 506 7.62 -7.18 30.51
N THR A 507 6.65 -8.02 30.16
CA THR A 507 5.38 -8.08 30.88
C THR A 507 5.62 -8.62 32.29
N THR A 508 5.52 -7.74 33.28
CA THR A 508 5.57 -8.04 34.71
C THR A 508 4.24 -7.73 35.38
N PHE A 509 4.02 -8.32 36.54
CA PHE A 509 2.95 -7.99 37.45
C PHE A 509 3.48 -8.07 38.89
N ALA A 510 2.89 -7.32 39.81
CA ALA A 510 3.17 -7.43 41.23
C ALA A 510 1.91 -7.89 41.97
N LEU A 511 2.09 -8.62 43.05
CA LEU A 511 1.01 -9.03 43.93
C LEU A 511 1.11 -8.24 45.22
N SER A 512 -0.01 -7.74 45.73
CA SER A 512 -0.06 -7.06 47.02
C SER A 512 -0.87 -7.87 48.01
N TYR A 513 -0.33 -8.05 49.22
CA TYR A 513 -1.03 -8.67 50.34
C TYR A 513 -0.88 -7.78 51.57
N GLY A 514 -2.01 -7.39 52.16
CA GLY A 514 -2.03 -6.37 53.21
C GLY A 514 -1.48 -5.03 52.72
N GLY A 515 -0.39 -4.56 53.33
CA GLY A 515 0.32 -3.33 52.97
C GLY A 515 1.66 -3.57 52.23
N GLU A 516 1.97 -4.82 51.91
CA GLU A 516 3.21 -5.19 51.23
C GLU A 516 2.92 -5.58 49.77
N THR A 517 3.88 -5.28 48.89
CA THR A 517 3.82 -5.58 47.46
C THR A 517 5.06 -6.36 47.10
N THR A 518 4.89 -7.44 46.34
CA THR A 518 6.02 -8.21 45.83
C THR A 518 6.88 -7.35 44.91
N VAL A 519 8.13 -7.76 44.67
CA VAL A 519 8.86 -7.30 43.49
C VAL A 519 8.11 -7.71 42.22
N ASP A 520 8.41 -7.06 41.10
CA ASP A 520 7.86 -7.41 39.79
C ASP A 520 8.13 -8.89 39.44
N ILE A 521 7.04 -9.60 39.14
CA ILE A 521 7.03 -11.00 38.73
C ILE A 521 6.80 -11.04 37.22
N TYR A 522 7.68 -11.69 36.47
CA TYR A 522 7.50 -11.84 35.02
C TYR A 522 6.30 -12.75 34.71
N ALA A 523 5.44 -12.32 33.78
CA ALA A 523 4.23 -13.03 33.36
C ALA A 523 4.47 -14.31 32.55
N HIS A 524 5.70 -14.50 32.05
CA HIS A 524 6.12 -15.61 31.21
C HIS A 524 7.66 -15.77 31.33
N ASP A 525 8.20 -16.87 30.81
CA ASP A 525 9.63 -17.17 30.99
C ASP A 525 10.50 -16.30 30.09
N GLN A 526 11.68 -15.92 30.56
CA GLN A 526 12.55 -14.95 29.87
C GLN A 526 13.31 -15.56 28.66
N GLY A 527 12.91 -16.74 28.20
CA GLY A 527 13.62 -17.49 27.16
C GLY A 527 12.76 -18.24 26.15
N SER A 528 11.53 -18.64 26.48
CA SER A 528 10.65 -19.43 25.61
C SER A 528 9.24 -18.86 25.40
N GLY A 529 8.85 -17.80 26.13
CA GLY A 529 7.50 -17.24 26.11
C GLY A 529 6.47 -18.05 26.91
N GLY A 530 6.89 -19.14 27.57
CA GLY A 530 5.98 -20.10 28.22
C GLY A 530 5.51 -19.68 29.62
N CYS A 531 4.25 -19.99 29.94
CA CYS A 531 3.61 -19.72 31.24
C CYS A 531 3.83 -20.83 32.31
N ALA A 532 4.70 -21.81 32.04
CA ALA A 532 4.89 -22.97 32.92
C ALA A 532 5.84 -22.72 34.11
N ALA A 533 6.74 -21.72 34.03
CA ALA A 533 7.74 -21.44 35.06
C ALA A 533 7.27 -20.44 36.15
N GLN A 534 6.08 -19.87 35.98
CA GLN A 534 5.61 -18.71 36.72
C GLN A 534 5.03 -19.09 38.08
N ALA A 535 4.52 -20.31 38.22
CA ALA A 535 4.00 -20.79 39.50
C ALA A 535 5.04 -20.68 40.63
N THR A 536 6.28 -21.09 40.36
CA THR A 536 7.39 -20.99 41.33
C THR A 536 7.84 -19.55 41.56
N ALA A 537 7.82 -18.69 40.52
CA ALA A 537 8.15 -17.28 40.67
C ALA A 537 7.13 -16.53 41.53
N ILE A 538 5.83 -16.85 41.35
CA ILE A 538 4.72 -16.34 42.16
C ILE A 538 4.84 -16.83 43.61
N GLU A 539 5.10 -18.12 43.81
CA GLU A 539 5.28 -18.72 45.14
C GLU A 539 6.42 -18.05 45.89
N ASN A 540 7.62 -17.95 45.30
CA ASN A 540 8.78 -17.31 45.92
C ASN A 540 8.55 -15.83 46.23
N ALA A 541 7.84 -15.11 45.36
CA ALA A 541 7.55 -13.69 45.55
C ALA A 541 6.57 -13.46 46.72
N LEU A 542 5.55 -14.32 46.84
CA LEU A 542 4.59 -14.29 47.95
C LEU A 542 5.22 -14.72 49.28
N GLU A 543 6.09 -15.75 49.28
CA GLU A 543 6.83 -16.18 50.47
C GLU A 543 7.86 -15.14 50.97
N GLY A 544 8.18 -14.15 50.14
CA GLY A 544 9.04 -13.02 50.50
C GLY A 544 8.34 -11.90 51.27
N LEU A 545 7.00 -11.93 51.36
CA LEU A 545 6.22 -10.97 52.15
C LEU A 545 6.29 -11.33 53.64
N SER A 546 6.42 -10.34 54.52
CA SER A 546 6.58 -10.53 55.97
C SER A 546 5.29 -10.59 56.78
N VAL A 547 4.14 -10.58 56.09
CA VAL A 547 2.80 -10.51 56.68
C VAL A 547 2.26 -11.89 57.07
#